data_AF-A0A0V0GHE9-F1
#
_entry.id   AF-A0A0V0GHE9-F1
#
_cell.length_a   1.000
_cell.length_b   1.000
_cell.length_c   1.000
_cell.angle_alpha   90.00
_cell.angle_beta   90.00
_cell.angle_gamma   90.00
#
_symmetry.space_group_name_H-M   'P 1'
#
loop_
_entity.id
_entity.type
_entity.pdbx_description
1 polymer ?
#
loop_
_entity_poly.entity_id
_entity_poly.type
_entity_poly.pdbx_seq_one_letter_code
_entity_poly.pdbx_strand_id
1 'polypeptide(L)'
;MFIAHVVSIGSEALSQLNPDLEDGKLARLTYDSRINLALFRTYSASDYIAAQCLRRRLMHFYMEIFKKVDIIVTPTTAYVLTTFLSFGDSARSLLSLSC
;
A
#
# COMPACT_ATOMS: atom_id res chain seq x y z
N MET A 1 12.17 -3.69 -0.03
CA MET A 1 11.48 -2.43 -0.40
C MET A 1 10.10 -2.38 0.22
N PHE A 2 9.20 -3.33 -0.08
CA PHE A 2 7.80 -3.35 0.40
C PHE A 2 7.64 -3.12 1.92
N ILE A 3 8.26 -3.94 2.77
CA ILE A 3 8.10 -3.82 4.22
C ILE A 3 8.57 -2.46 4.75
N ALA A 4 9.77 -2.01 4.33
CA ALA A 4 10.29 -0.70 4.73
C ALA A 4 9.38 0.44 4.29
N HIS A 5 8.79 0.35 3.09
CA HIS A 5 7.87 1.35 2.55
C HIS A 5 6.56 1.42 3.35
N VAL A 6 5.94 0.27 3.64
CA VAL A 6 4.69 0.20 4.42
C VAL A 6 4.90 0.71 5.84
N VAL A 7 6.00 0.33 6.50
CA VAL A 7 6.32 0.80 7.86
C VAL A 7 6.56 2.31 7.86
N SER A 8 7.35 2.84 6.91
CA SER A 8 7.61 4.29 6.86
C SER A 8 6.33 5.10 6.61
N ILE A 9 5.53 4.75 5.59
CA ILE A 9 4.27 5.45 5.29
C ILE A 9 3.29 5.30 6.45
N GLY A 10 3.15 4.09 6.99
CA GLY A 10 2.20 3.80 8.06
C GLY A 10 2.49 4.58 9.33
N SER A 11 3.76 4.66 9.75
CA SER A 11 4.18 5.43 10.92
C SER A 11 3.98 6.94 10.72
N GLU A 12 4.28 7.47 9.54
CA GLU A 12 4.07 8.89 9.23
C GLU A 12 2.58 9.24 9.18
N ALA A 13 1.76 8.40 8.52
CA ALA A 13 0.32 8.58 8.44
C ALA A 13 -0.35 8.51 9.83
N LEU A 14 0.05 7.55 10.67
CA LEU A 14 -0.45 7.45 12.04
C LEU A 14 -0.08 8.68 12.86
N SER A 15 1.17 9.17 12.76
CA SER A 15 1.60 10.37 13.49
C SER A 15 0.82 11.62 13.07
N GLN A 16 0.47 11.76 11.79
CA GLN A 16 -0.33 12.88 11.29
C GLN A 16 -1.80 12.80 11.72
N LEU A 17 -2.36 11.58 11.75
CA LEU A 17 -3.75 11.35 12.13
C LEU A 17 -3.97 11.26 13.64
N ASN A 18 -2.90 11.10 14.43
CA ASN A 18 -2.98 10.94 15.88
C ASN A 18 -3.89 11.97 16.59
N PRO A 19 -3.82 13.29 16.34
CA PRO A 19 -4.72 14.25 16.99
C PRO A 19 -6.21 13.97 16.69
N ASP A 20 -6.54 13.60 15.45
CA ASP A 20 -7.92 13.27 15.08
C ASP A 20 -8.40 11.95 15.71
N LEU A 21 -7.47 11.05 16.04
CA LEU A 21 -7.77 9.80 16.75
C LEU A 21 -8.07 10.03 18.22
N GLU A 22 -7.30 10.90 18.89
CA GLU A 22 -7.55 11.32 20.27
C GLU A 22 -8.89 12.07 20.39
N ASP A 23 -9.28 12.83 19.36
CA ASP A 23 -10.60 13.47 19.24
C ASP A 23 -11.75 12.47 18.97
N GLY A 24 -11.49 11.16 18.92
CA GLY A 24 -12.50 10.12 18.70
C GLY A 24 -13.04 10.06 17.26
N LYS A 25 -12.42 10.77 16.30
CA LYS A 25 -12.88 10.80 14.90
C LYS A 25 -12.57 9.50 14.13
N LEU A 26 -11.90 8.54 14.76
CA LEU A 26 -11.63 7.20 14.21
C LEU A 26 -12.92 6.50 13.71
N ALA A 27 -14.04 6.70 14.40
CA ALA A 27 -15.33 6.10 14.01
C ALA A 27 -15.89 6.66 12.70
N ARG A 28 -15.40 7.81 12.23
CA ARG A 28 -15.80 8.45 10.97
C ARG A 28 -15.03 7.91 9.76
N LEU A 29 -13.96 7.14 9.98
CA LEU A 29 -13.17 6.53 8.91
C LEU A 29 -13.82 5.24 8.41
N THR A 30 -13.60 4.92 7.13
CA THR A 30 -14.06 3.66 6.53
C THR A 30 -13.38 2.46 7.20
N TYR A 31 -14.01 1.27 7.13
CA TYR A 31 -13.48 0.05 7.73
C TYR A 31 -12.07 -0.31 7.22
N ASP A 32 -11.80 -0.09 5.93
CA ASP A 32 -10.48 -0.34 5.33
C ASP A 32 -9.40 0.53 5.98
N SER A 33 -9.64 1.84 6.08
CA SER A 33 -8.71 2.77 6.74
C SER A 33 -8.52 2.45 8.22
N ARG A 34 -9.57 1.99 8.91
CA ARG A 34 -9.48 1.59 10.33
C ARG A 34 -8.61 0.36 10.53
N ILE A 35 -8.68 -0.63 9.65
CA ILE A 35 -7.82 -1.83 9.70
C ILE A 35 -6.36 -1.41 9.48
N ASN A 36 -6.08 -0.62 8.45
CA ASN A 36 -4.73 -0.13 8.17
C ASN A 36 -4.15 0.66 9.34
N LEU A 37 -4.96 1.52 9.97
CA LEU A 37 -4.52 2.28 11.12
C LEU A 37 -4.29 1.44 12.38
N ALA A 38 -5.12 0.41 12.59
CA ALA A 38 -4.89 -0.57 13.66
C ALA A 38 -3.57 -1.32 13.44
N LEU A 39 -3.24 -1.67 12.19
CA LEU A 39 -1.95 -2.27 11.84
C LEU A 39 -0.79 -1.28 12.10
N PHE A 40 -0.90 -0.02 11.70
CA PHE A 40 0.16 0.96 11.89
C PHE A 40 0.49 1.23 13.36
N ARG A 41 -0.49 1.09 14.27
CA ARG A 41 -0.27 1.18 15.72
C ARG A 41 0.60 0.06 16.29
N THR A 42 0.76 -1.05 15.56
CA THR A 42 1.59 -2.18 16.02
C THR A 42 3.08 -1.97 15.77
N TYR A 43 3.46 -1.00 14.92
CA TYR A 43 4.85 -0.74 14.61
C TYR A 43 5.56 -0.03 15.76
N SER A 44 6.76 -0.52 16.08
CA SER A 44 7.62 0.13 17.08
C SER A 44 8.49 1.22 16.46
N ALA A 45 9.00 2.13 17.30
CA ALA A 45 9.97 3.14 16.86
C ALA A 45 11.26 2.51 16.30
N SER A 46 11.68 1.35 16.82
CA SER A 46 12.83 0.61 16.28
C SER A 46 12.59 0.09 14.86
N ASP A 47 11.37 -0.35 14.54
CA ASP A 47 11.02 -0.83 13.20
C ASP A 47 11.08 0.30 12.18
N TYR A 48 10.65 1.50 12.58
CA TYR A 48 10.77 2.69 11.75
C TYR A 48 12.24 3.06 11.47
N ILE A 49 13.11 3.04 12.48
CA ILE A 49 14.54 3.31 12.29
C ILE A 49 15.18 2.26 11.37
N ALA A 50 14.86 0.97 11.57
CA ALA A 50 15.33 -0.11 10.72
C ALA A 50 14.87 0.06 9.26
N ALA A 51 13.62 0.48 9.04
CA ALA A 51 13.08 0.78 7.72
C ALA A 51 13.84 1.93 7.03
N GLN A 52 14.20 3.00 7.76
CA GLN A 52 14.97 4.13 7.23
C GLN A 52 16.41 3.71 6.85
N CYS A 53 17.04 2.83 7.64
CA CYS A 53 18.33 2.24 7.29
C CYS A 53 18.26 1.42 5.99
N LEU A 54 17.23 0.59 5.84
CA LEU A 54 17.01 -0.18 4.61
C LEU A 54 16.77 0.73 3.40
N ARG A 55 16.05 1.84 3.58
CA ARG A 55 15.83 2.83 2.53
C ARG A 55 17.16 3.44 2.05
N ARG A 56 18.07 3.79 2.97
CA ARG A 56 19.42 4.26 2.62
C ARG A 56 20.21 3.22 1.82
N ARG A 57 20.17 1.96 2.24
CA ARG A 57 20.85 0.85 1.53
C ARG A 57 20.29 0.66 0.12
N LEU A 58 18.97 0.73 -0.06
CA LEU A 58 18.33 0.62 -1.36
C LEU A 58 18.67 1.80 -2.28
N MET A 59 18.71 3.02 -1.73
CA MET A 59 19.14 4.19 -2.49
C MET A 59 20.57 4.03 -3.01
N HIS A 60 21.48 3.46 -2.21
CA HIS A 60 22.83 3.19 -2.68
C HIS A 60 22.84 2.26 -3.90
N PHE A 61 22.06 1.18 -3.89
CA PHE A 61 21.93 0.29 -5.06
C PHE A 61 21.32 0.98 -6.27
N TYR A 62 20.27 1.78 -6.09
CA TYR A 62 19.68 2.54 -7.20
C TYR A 62 20.68 3.53 -7.80
N MET A 63 21.48 4.22 -6.97
CA MET A 63 22.53 5.12 -7.47
C MET A 63 23.59 4.37 -8.28
N GLU A 64 24.02 3.18 -7.85
CA GLU A 64 24.97 2.37 -8.63
C GLU A 64 24.37 1.86 -9.95
N ILE A 65 23.07 1.59 -9.99
CA ILE A 65 22.36 1.21 -11.22
C ILE A 65 22.27 2.41 -12.17
N PHE A 66 21.87 3.59 -11.66
CA PHE A 66 21.75 4.80 -12.47
C PHE A 66 23.07 5.33 -13.01
N LYS A 67 24.23 4.87 -12.50
CA LYS A 67 25.53 5.13 -13.16
C LYS A 67 25.69 4.39 -14.48
N LYS A 68 24.93 3.30 -14.69
CA LYS A 68 25.04 2.41 -15.86
C LYS A 68 23.88 2.56 -16.83
N VAL A 69 22.71 2.98 -16.35
CA VAL A 69 21.49 3.13 -17.16
C VAL A 69 20.82 4.46 -16.85
N ASP A 70 20.25 5.10 -17.87
CA ASP A 70 19.55 6.39 -17.70
C ASP A 70 18.12 6.21 -17.16
N ILE A 71 17.44 5.12 -17.55
CA ILE A 71 16.02 4.88 -17.22
C ILE A 71 15.81 3.41 -16.86
N ILE A 72 15.04 3.17 -15.80
CA ILE A 72 14.54 1.84 -15.43
C ILE A 72 13.09 1.76 -15.92
N VAL A 73 12.84 0.91 -16.93
CA VAL A 73 11.49 0.67 -17.46
C VAL A 73 10.90 -0.56 -16.80
N THR A 74 9.92 -0.36 -15.92
CA THR A 74 9.08 -1.43 -15.36
C THR A 74 7.62 -1.16 -15.69
N PRO A 75 6.82 -2.17 -16.05
CA PRO A 75 5.38 -1.97 -16.24
C PRO A 75 4.78 -1.39 -14.95
N THR A 76 3.95 -0.35 -15.08
CA THR A 76 3.41 0.41 -13.95
C THR A 76 2.47 -0.40 -13.07
N THR A 77 1.83 -1.44 -13.62
CA THR A 77 0.94 -2.33 -12.88
C THR A 77 1.05 -3.73 -13.48
N ALA A 78 1.02 -4.75 -12.62
CA ALA A 78 1.10 -6.15 -13.05
C ALA A 78 -0.16 -6.61 -13.80
N TYR A 79 -1.28 -5.92 -13.59
CA TYR A 79 -2.58 -6.21 -14.19
C TYR A 79 -3.15 -4.94 -14.80
N VAL A 80 -3.89 -5.10 -15.90
CA VAL A 80 -4.78 -4.04 -16.39
C VAL A 80 -5.97 -3.91 -15.44
N LEU A 81 -6.57 -2.72 -15.37
CA LEU A 81 -7.78 -2.47 -14.58
C LEU A 81 -8.86 -3.53 -14.90
N THR A 82 -8.96 -4.54 -14.04
CA THR A 82 -10.01 -5.56 -14.12
C THR A 82 -11.29 -4.94 -13.58
N THR A 83 -12.22 -4.76 -14.50
CA THR A 83 -13.50 -4.05 -14.36
C THR A 83 -14.37 -4.54 -13.20
N PHE A 84 -14.97 -3.58 -12.50
CA PHE A 84 -16.11 -3.71 -11.58
C PHE A 84 -17.40 -4.25 -12.27
N LEU A 85 -17.38 -4.51 -13.59
CA LEU A 85 -18.50 -4.98 -14.40
C LEU A 85 -18.50 -6.49 -14.69
N SER A 86 -17.45 -7.24 -14.35
CA SER A 86 -17.44 -8.70 -14.59
C SER A 86 -18.42 -9.49 -13.69
N PHE A 87 -19.12 -8.83 -12.76
CA PHE A 87 -20.28 -9.44 -12.08
C PHE A 87 -21.48 -9.62 -13.03
N GLY A 88 -21.55 -8.87 -14.13
CA GLY A 88 -22.63 -8.93 -15.12
C GLY A 88 -22.51 -10.05 -16.16
N ASP A 89 -21.31 -10.60 -16.39
CA ASP A 89 -21.11 -11.66 -17.38
C ASP A 89 -21.26 -13.08 -16.79
N SER A 90 -21.15 -13.23 -15.47
CA SER A 90 -21.50 -14.49 -14.79
C SER A 90 -23.03 -14.73 -14.76
N ALA A 91 -23.84 -13.68 -14.88
CA ALA A 91 -25.31 -13.81 -14.94
C ALA A 91 -25.84 -14.22 -16.32
N ARG A 92 -25.07 -14.03 -17.41
CA ARG A 92 -25.50 -14.44 -18.77
C ARG A 92 -25.21 -15.91 -19.07
N SER A 93 -24.18 -16.50 -18.46
CA SER A 93 -23.88 -17.93 -18.66
C SER A 93 -24.97 -18.84 -18.06
N LEU A 94 -25.59 -18.45 -16.93
CA LEU A 94 -26.67 -19.21 -16.30
C LEU A 94 -28.00 -19.17 -17.08
N LEU A 95 -28.27 -18.11 -17.84
CA LEU A 95 -29.49 -18.01 -18.68
C LEU A 95 -29.39 -18.80 -20.00
N SER A 96 -28.19 -19.21 -20.42
CA SER A 96 -27.99 -20.04 -21.63
C SER A 96 -28.08 -21.55 -21.38
N LEU A 97 -28.10 -21.98 -20.11
CA LEU A 97 -28.18 -23.38 -19.68
C LEU A 97 -29.61 -23.81 -19.30
N SER A 98 -30.61 -22.97 -19.56
CA SER A 98 -32.04 -23.24 -19.31
C SER A 98 -32.88 -23.32 -20.61
N CYS A 99 -32.28 -23.73 -21.72
CA CYS A 99 -32.99 -24.10 -22.95
C CYS A 99 -32.61 -25.54 -23.33
#